data_AF-A0A7Y9WE89-F1
#
_entry.id   AF-A0A7Y9WE89-F1
#
_cell.length_a   1.000
_cell.length_b   1.000
_cell.length_c   1.000
_cell.angle_alpha   90.00
_cell.angle_beta   90.00
_cell.angle_gamma   90.00
#
_symmetry.space_group_name_H-M   'P 1'
#
loop_
_entity.id
_entity.type
_entity.pdbx_description
1 polymer ?
#
loop_
_entity_poly.entity_id
_entity_poly.type
_entity_poly.pdbx_seq_one_letter_code
_entity_poly.pdbx_strand_id
1 'polypeptide(L)'
;MKKRTLAALAATLLFAVTTVDTFVAPHMANAQASDATASAAAAPASAAAIATPQTASATDDAVPPPQPAASETVNNPYGLGALWKNGDFVARFVLILLVLMSMGSWYIMITKFFEQFRANRRAKSADEQLWTAPSLAEGAKLLDEASPFRFIAETAIEAGEHHDEALLEAVDRNTWIDNSVERAITNVSNRLQDGLAFLGTVGSTAPFVGLFGTVWGIYHALTAIGIAGQASIDKVAGPRWVKR
;
A
#
# COMPACT_ATOMS: atom_id res chain seq x y z
N MET A 1 31.48 2.75 9.73
CA MET A 1 30.92 3.83 8.88
C MET A 1 29.48 3.54 8.39
N LYS A 2 28.68 2.70 9.08
CA LYS A 2 27.43 2.11 8.56
C LYS A 2 26.12 2.88 8.88
N LYS A 3 26.18 3.95 9.69
CA LYS A 3 24.97 4.66 10.17
C LYS A 3 24.62 5.93 9.37
N ARG A 4 25.54 6.44 8.54
CA ARG A 4 25.36 7.69 7.78
C ARG A 4 24.71 7.48 6.41
N THR A 5 24.76 6.26 5.86
CA THR A 5 24.18 5.93 4.55
C THR A 5 22.69 5.61 4.61
N LEU A 6 22.17 5.20 5.78
CA LEU A 6 20.74 4.95 5.99
C LEU A 6 19.91 6.24 6.07
N ALA A 7 20.49 7.32 6.58
CA ALA A 7 19.81 8.63 6.64
C ALA A 7 19.71 9.31 5.26
N ALA A 8 20.68 9.07 4.36
CA ALA A 8 20.69 9.67 3.02
C ALA A 8 19.69 9.02 2.04
N LEU A 9 19.37 7.74 2.23
CA LEU A 9 18.39 7.01 1.40
C LEU A 9 16.93 7.29 1.78
N ALA A 10 16.66 7.67 3.03
CA ALA A 10 15.33 8.05 3.47
C ALA A 10 14.87 9.41 2.91
N ALA A 11 15.81 10.32 2.64
CA ALA A 11 15.50 11.66 2.12
C ALA A 11 15.22 11.67 0.60
N THR A 12 15.71 10.68 -0.15
CA THR A 12 15.57 10.67 -1.62
C THR A 12 14.30 9.97 -2.11
N LEU A 13 13.68 9.10 -1.30
CA LEU A 13 12.46 8.38 -1.71
C LEU A 13 11.15 9.13 -1.45
N LEU A 14 11.19 10.24 -0.71
CA LEU A 14 10.05 11.14 -0.50
C LEU A 14 9.68 11.94 -1.76
N PHE A 15 10.56 12.00 -2.76
CA PHE A 15 10.32 12.70 -4.03
C PHE A 15 9.72 11.81 -5.14
N ALA A 16 9.63 10.48 -4.94
CA ALA A 16 9.18 9.56 -5.99
C ALA A 16 7.66 9.26 -5.97
N VAL A 17 6.91 9.80 -5.01
CA VAL A 17 5.47 9.51 -4.81
C VAL A 17 4.55 10.42 -5.65
N THR A 18 5.09 11.30 -6.51
CA THR A 18 4.25 12.22 -7.31
C THR A 18 4.01 11.80 -8.77
N THR A 19 4.43 10.61 -9.21
CA THR A 19 4.33 10.23 -10.65
C THR A 19 3.52 8.96 -10.95
N VAL A 20 2.68 8.49 -10.04
CA VAL A 20 1.83 7.30 -10.28
C VAL A 20 0.36 7.71 -10.34
N ASP A 21 -0.02 8.48 -11.36
CA ASP A 21 -1.45 8.80 -11.58
C ASP A 21 -1.88 8.79 -13.06
N THR A 22 -1.10 8.19 -13.96
CA THR A 22 -1.49 8.15 -15.37
C THR A 22 -1.25 6.78 -15.99
N PHE A 23 -2.14 5.82 -15.73
CA PHE A 23 -2.40 4.74 -16.69
C PHE A 23 -3.74 4.02 -16.38
N VAL A 24 -4.85 4.57 -16.88
CA VAL A 24 -6.10 3.82 -17.10
C VAL A 24 -6.62 4.19 -18.48
N ALA A 25 -6.56 3.24 -19.42
CA ALA A 25 -7.18 3.35 -20.74
C ALA A 25 -8.67 2.95 -20.66
N PRO A 26 -9.54 3.50 -21.54
CA PRO A 26 -10.98 3.38 -21.41
C PRO A 26 -11.52 2.14 -22.13
N HIS A 27 -12.39 1.38 -21.48
CA HIS A 27 -13.29 0.45 -22.18
C HIS A 27 -14.69 1.08 -22.20
N MET A 28 -15.26 1.19 -23.41
CA MET A 28 -16.63 1.62 -23.62
C MET A 28 -17.54 0.40 -23.68
N ALA A 29 -18.58 0.35 -22.87
CA ALA A 29 -19.79 -0.42 -23.11
C ALA A 29 -20.95 0.17 -22.28
N ASN A 30 -22.12 0.20 -22.90
CA ASN A 30 -23.27 1.05 -22.60
C ASN A 30 -24.38 0.28 -21.86
N ALA A 31 -25.31 1.03 -21.24
CA ALA A 31 -26.60 0.64 -20.63
C ALA A 31 -26.53 -0.12 -19.29
N GLN A 32 -27.31 0.20 -18.23
CA GLN A 32 -28.68 0.71 -18.23
C GLN A 32 -29.01 1.41 -16.89
N ALA A 33 -29.75 2.52 -16.99
CA ALA A 33 -30.33 3.28 -15.89
C ALA A 33 -31.52 2.56 -15.24
N SER A 34 -31.78 2.84 -13.96
CA SER A 34 -33.13 2.95 -13.40
C SER A 34 -33.09 3.77 -12.10
N ASP A 35 -33.95 4.78 -12.09
CA ASP A 35 -34.12 5.86 -11.12
C ASP A 35 -34.50 5.44 -9.70
N ALA A 36 -34.10 6.25 -8.72
CA ALA A 36 -35.00 6.68 -7.65
C ALA A 36 -34.59 8.06 -7.08
N THR A 37 -35.49 9.00 -7.34
CA THR A 37 -35.56 10.42 -7.00
C THR A 37 -35.59 10.72 -5.49
N ALA A 38 -34.93 11.78 -5.04
CA ALA A 38 -35.50 12.71 -4.04
C ALA A 38 -34.78 14.08 -4.00
N SER A 39 -35.59 15.11 -4.11
CA SER A 39 -35.35 16.56 -4.19
C SER A 39 -34.86 17.23 -2.88
N ALA A 40 -34.07 18.31 -3.00
CA ALA A 40 -34.22 19.60 -2.30
C ALA A 40 -33.01 20.52 -2.63
N ALA A 41 -33.11 21.59 -3.42
CA ALA A 41 -33.68 22.93 -3.14
C ALA A 41 -32.60 24.03 -2.86
N ALA A 42 -32.34 24.84 -3.90
CA ALA A 42 -32.12 26.30 -3.99
C ALA A 42 -31.18 27.10 -3.02
N ALA A 43 -30.03 27.55 -3.58
CA ALA A 43 -29.54 28.93 -3.90
C ALA A 43 -30.04 30.18 -3.09
N PRO A 44 -29.37 31.38 -3.12
CA PRO A 44 -28.35 31.84 -4.09
C PRO A 44 -27.15 32.66 -3.53
N ALA A 45 -26.08 32.78 -4.33
CA ALA A 45 -25.04 33.80 -4.21
C ALA A 45 -25.26 34.89 -5.27
N SER A 46 -25.23 36.16 -4.85
CA SER A 46 -25.39 37.35 -5.71
C SER A 46 -24.03 37.84 -6.20
N ALA A 47 -23.97 38.23 -7.48
CA ALA A 47 -22.88 38.95 -8.11
C ALA A 47 -23.34 40.34 -8.55
N ALA A 48 -22.52 41.38 -8.24
CA ALA A 48 -22.45 42.70 -8.89
C ALA A 48 -21.10 43.32 -8.45
N ALA A 49 -20.08 43.49 -9.32
CA ALA A 49 -19.83 44.58 -10.28
C ALA A 49 -19.57 45.97 -9.62
N ILE A 50 -18.62 46.87 -9.92
CA ILE A 50 -17.53 47.11 -10.91
C ILE A 50 -16.70 48.37 -10.42
N ALA A 51 -15.44 48.55 -10.91
CA ALA A 51 -14.66 49.80 -11.17
C ALA A 51 -13.50 50.32 -10.24
N THR A 52 -12.24 50.02 -10.67
CA THR A 52 -11.03 50.87 -11.03
C THR A 52 -10.74 52.28 -10.44
N PRO A 53 -9.50 52.86 -10.54
CA PRO A 53 -8.09 52.37 -10.55
C PRO A 53 -7.07 53.26 -9.75
N GLN A 54 -5.77 52.89 -9.76
CA GLN A 54 -4.55 53.66 -9.35
C GLN A 54 -4.30 53.78 -7.83
N THR A 55 -3.07 53.84 -7.27
CA THR A 55 -1.77 54.34 -7.76
C THR A 55 -0.62 53.62 -7.04
N ALA A 56 0.49 53.39 -7.73
CA ALA A 56 1.75 53.01 -7.13
C ALA A 56 2.28 54.12 -6.20
N SER A 57 2.82 53.73 -5.04
CA SER A 57 3.74 54.57 -4.27
C SER A 57 4.80 53.65 -3.68
N ALA A 58 5.90 53.53 -4.41
CA ALA A 58 7.16 53.13 -3.84
C ALA A 58 7.64 54.32 -3.00
N THR A 59 7.80 54.12 -1.70
CA THR A 59 8.69 54.97 -0.89
C THR A 59 9.43 54.04 0.05
N ASP A 60 10.73 54.07 -0.17
CA ASP A 60 11.82 53.42 0.52
C ASP A 60 11.81 53.86 2.00
N ASP A 61 11.70 52.90 2.93
CA ASP A 61 12.06 53.11 4.33
C ASP A 61 12.51 51.79 4.98
N ALA A 62 13.83 51.66 5.10
CA ALA A 62 14.62 50.93 6.08
C ALA A 62 14.08 49.62 6.66
N VAL A 63 14.68 48.51 6.20
CA VAL A 63 14.57 47.15 6.77
C VAL A 63 15.22 47.07 8.17
N PRO A 64 14.48 46.72 9.24
CA PRO A 64 15.07 46.18 10.47
C PRO A 64 15.30 44.66 10.33
N PRO A 65 16.29 44.09 11.03
CA PRO A 65 16.77 42.72 10.80
C PRO A 65 15.68 41.65 11.01
N PRO A 66 15.75 40.51 10.28
CA PRO A 66 14.76 39.45 10.40
C PRO A 66 14.82 38.83 11.80
N GLN A 67 13.79 39.09 12.60
CA GLN A 67 13.54 38.32 13.81
C GLN A 67 13.25 36.87 13.38
N PRO A 68 13.84 35.86 14.02
CA PRO A 68 13.65 34.46 13.64
C PRO A 68 12.15 34.16 13.64
N ALA A 69 11.67 33.62 12.53
CA ALA A 69 10.29 33.21 12.32
C ALA A 69 9.78 32.47 13.57
N ALA A 70 8.98 33.16 14.37
CA ALA A 70 8.15 32.52 15.35
C ALA A 70 7.24 31.59 14.55
N SER A 71 7.50 30.29 14.68
CA SER A 71 6.64 29.25 14.14
C SER A 71 5.27 29.43 14.80
N GLU A 72 4.36 30.15 14.14
CA GLU A 72 2.95 30.14 14.50
C GLU A 72 2.50 28.70 14.45
N THR A 73 2.23 28.12 15.62
CA THR A 73 1.54 26.84 15.70
C THR A 73 0.14 27.09 15.19
N VAL A 74 -0.07 26.86 13.88
CA VAL A 74 -1.39 26.81 13.26
C VAL A 74 -2.18 25.76 14.03
N ASN A 75 -3.00 26.23 14.98
CA ASN A 75 -3.84 25.40 15.80
C ASN A 75 -5.01 24.95 14.92
N ASN A 76 -4.76 23.90 14.14
CA ASN A 76 -5.73 23.41 13.17
C ASN A 76 -6.83 22.66 13.94
N PRO A 77 -8.07 23.18 14.02
CA PRO A 77 -9.17 22.54 14.74
C PRO A 77 -9.54 21.16 14.17
N TYR A 78 -9.02 20.82 12.98
CA TYR A 78 -9.17 19.52 12.31
C TYR A 78 -7.88 18.71 12.25
N GLY A 79 -6.84 19.07 13.01
CA GLY A 79 -5.58 18.34 13.04
C GLY A 79 -5.73 16.90 13.58
N LEU A 80 -4.76 16.03 13.27
CA LEU A 80 -4.74 14.63 13.74
C LEU A 80 -4.90 14.52 15.28
N GLY A 81 -4.39 15.51 16.02
CA GLY A 81 -4.57 15.60 17.48
C GLY A 81 -6.01 15.87 17.94
N ALA A 82 -6.77 16.68 17.19
CA ALA A 82 -8.19 16.92 17.46
C ALA A 82 -9.04 15.70 17.07
N LEU A 83 -8.71 15.03 15.96
CA LEU A 83 -9.30 13.75 15.56
C LEU A 83 -9.05 12.65 16.60
N TRP A 84 -7.86 12.58 17.17
CA TRP A 84 -7.58 11.60 18.22
C TRP A 84 -8.35 11.91 19.50
N LYS A 85 -8.36 13.16 19.98
CA LYS A 85 -9.09 13.54 21.20
C LYS A 85 -10.60 13.38 21.09
N ASN A 86 -11.19 13.76 19.96
CA ASN A 86 -12.65 13.69 19.72
C ASN A 86 -13.11 12.37 19.07
N GLY A 87 -12.18 11.52 18.62
CA GLY A 87 -12.49 10.28 17.92
C GLY A 87 -13.01 9.18 18.83
N ASP A 88 -14.06 8.50 18.37
CA ASP A 88 -14.67 7.35 19.04
C ASP A 88 -13.67 6.18 19.21
N PHE A 89 -13.87 5.34 20.22
CA PHE A 89 -12.97 4.20 20.51
C PHE A 89 -12.81 3.27 19.30
N VAL A 90 -13.91 2.99 18.60
CA VAL A 90 -13.90 2.11 17.42
C VAL A 90 -13.11 2.74 16.28
N ALA A 91 -13.24 4.06 16.06
CA ALA A 91 -12.50 4.76 15.03
C ALA A 91 -10.97 4.71 15.27
N ARG A 92 -10.55 4.87 16.53
CA ARG A 92 -9.13 4.72 16.91
C ARG A 92 -8.63 3.29 16.70
N PHE A 93 -9.43 2.29 17.08
CA PHE A 93 -9.10 0.89 16.86
C PHE A 93 -8.90 0.56 15.37
N VAL A 94 -9.86 0.96 14.53
CA VAL A 94 -9.79 0.77 13.07
C VAL A 94 -8.54 1.45 12.51
N LEU A 95 -8.26 2.70 12.90
CA LEU A 95 -7.07 3.42 12.43
C LEU A 95 -5.77 2.73 12.85
N ILE A 96 -5.65 2.24 14.09
CA ILE A 96 -4.49 1.48 14.56
C ILE A 96 -4.36 0.16 13.77
N LEU A 97 -5.47 -0.54 13.54
CA LEU A 97 -5.48 -1.78 12.77
C LEU A 97 -4.97 -1.56 11.34
N LEU A 98 -5.43 -0.51 10.66
CA LEU A 98 -4.95 -0.14 9.32
C LEU A 98 -3.45 0.17 9.33
N VAL A 99 -2.96 0.92 10.32
CA VAL A 99 -1.54 1.26 10.45
C VAL A 99 -0.70 0.00 10.66
N LEU A 100 -1.14 -0.91 11.52
CA LEU A 100 -0.44 -2.17 11.80
C LEU A 100 -0.38 -3.06 10.55
N MET A 101 -1.49 -3.19 9.81
CA MET A 101 -1.52 -3.90 8.53
C MET A 101 -0.62 -3.26 7.48
N SER A 102 -0.58 -1.92 7.40
CA SER A 102 0.31 -1.18 6.50
C SER A 102 1.78 -1.45 6.82
N MET A 103 2.16 -1.40 8.10
CA MET A 103 3.52 -1.68 8.56
C MET A 103 3.92 -3.13 8.28
N GLY A 104 3.00 -4.08 8.49
CA GLY A 104 3.20 -5.49 8.14
C GLY A 104 3.43 -5.71 6.64
N SER A 105 2.65 -5.03 5.79
CA SER A 105 2.82 -5.07 4.33
C SER A 105 4.21 -4.56 3.91
N TRP A 106 4.64 -3.41 4.42
CA TRP A 106 5.96 -2.85 4.15
C TRP A 106 7.09 -3.77 4.62
N TYR A 107 6.96 -4.34 5.82
CA TYR A 107 7.94 -5.29 6.36
C TYR A 107 8.11 -6.49 5.43
N ILE A 108 7.00 -7.14 5.06
CA ILE A 108 7.04 -8.32 4.20
C ILE A 108 7.58 -7.96 2.81
N MET A 109 7.12 -6.84 2.22
CA MET A 109 7.62 -6.37 0.92
C MET A 109 9.14 -6.24 0.90
N ILE A 110 9.73 -5.59 1.91
CA ILE A 110 11.18 -5.41 1.99
C ILE A 110 11.90 -6.76 2.16
N THR A 111 11.44 -7.60 3.09
CA THR A 111 12.07 -8.91 3.31
C THR A 111 12.03 -9.80 2.06
N LYS A 112 10.88 -9.86 1.39
CA LYS A 112 10.70 -10.66 0.17
C LYS A 112 11.47 -10.10 -1.02
N PHE A 113 11.57 -8.78 -1.13
CA PHE A 113 12.40 -8.13 -2.14
C PHE A 113 13.88 -8.55 -2.00
N PHE A 114 14.42 -8.52 -0.77
CA PHE A 114 15.80 -8.97 -0.53
C PHE A 114 15.99 -10.47 -0.72
N GLU A 115 15.03 -11.29 -0.29
CA GLU A 115 15.05 -12.73 -0.50
C GLU A 115 15.06 -13.07 -2.00
N GLN A 116 14.16 -12.47 -2.78
CA GLN A 116 14.07 -12.66 -4.22
C GLN A 116 15.32 -12.16 -4.94
N PHE A 117 15.84 -11.00 -4.54
CA PHE A 117 17.07 -10.45 -5.11
C PHE A 117 18.26 -11.38 -4.87
N ARG A 118 18.39 -11.92 -3.64
CA ARG A 118 19.43 -12.90 -3.30
C ARG A 118 19.25 -14.21 -4.06
N ALA A 119 18.03 -14.72 -4.18
CA ALA A 119 17.72 -15.92 -4.95
C ALA A 119 18.08 -15.75 -6.43
N ASN A 120 17.73 -14.62 -7.04
CA ASN A 120 18.03 -14.32 -8.44
C ASN A 120 19.54 -14.20 -8.71
N ARG A 121 20.29 -13.63 -7.75
CA ARG A 121 21.76 -13.58 -7.85
C ARG A 121 22.38 -14.98 -7.77
N ARG A 122 21.88 -15.83 -6.86
CA ARG A 122 22.32 -17.23 -6.72
C ARG A 122 21.96 -18.06 -7.95
N ALA A 123 20.82 -17.77 -8.60
CA ALA A 123 20.42 -18.43 -9.84
C ALA A 123 21.45 -18.21 -10.95
N LYS A 124 21.87 -16.97 -11.16
CA LYS A 124 22.89 -16.63 -12.17
C LYS A 124 24.22 -17.33 -11.92
N SER A 125 24.68 -17.36 -10.66
CA SER A 125 25.94 -18.06 -10.34
C SER A 125 25.80 -19.58 -10.43
N ALA A 126 24.63 -20.13 -10.07
CA ALA A 126 24.37 -21.56 -10.16
C ALA A 126 24.39 -22.02 -11.62
N ASP A 127 23.74 -21.27 -12.51
CA ASP A 127 23.73 -21.54 -13.95
C ASP A 127 25.16 -21.60 -14.52
N GLU A 128 25.99 -20.57 -14.24
CA GLU A 128 27.38 -20.54 -14.68
C GLU A 128 28.21 -21.71 -14.13
N GLN A 129 28.06 -22.05 -12.84
CA GLN A 129 28.82 -23.13 -12.20
C GLN A 129 28.38 -24.53 -12.65
N LEU A 130 27.08 -24.77 -12.79
CA LEU A 130 26.52 -26.06 -13.22
C LEU A 130 26.89 -26.36 -14.67
N TRP A 131 26.82 -25.38 -15.57
CA TRP A 131 27.12 -25.58 -16.99
C TRP A 131 28.61 -25.60 -17.32
N THR A 132 29.47 -25.05 -16.45
CA THR A 132 30.93 -25.07 -16.64
C THR A 132 31.59 -26.27 -15.96
N ALA A 133 30.92 -26.90 -15.00
CA ALA A 133 31.46 -28.06 -14.28
C ALA A 133 31.51 -29.32 -15.18
N PRO A 134 32.49 -30.21 -14.95
CA PRO A 134 32.64 -31.45 -15.73
C PRO A 134 31.56 -32.51 -15.42
N SER A 135 30.85 -32.39 -14.29
CA SER A 135 29.71 -33.23 -13.95
C SER A 135 28.70 -32.50 -13.06
N LEU A 136 27.45 -32.96 -13.06
CA LEU A 136 26.38 -32.41 -12.22
C LEU A 136 26.69 -32.54 -10.72
N ALA A 137 27.32 -33.65 -10.32
CA ALA A 137 27.71 -33.91 -8.93
C ALA A 137 28.83 -32.98 -8.44
N GLU A 138 29.77 -32.62 -9.31
CA GLU A 138 30.78 -31.60 -8.99
C GLU A 138 30.20 -30.19 -9.01
N GLY A 139 29.34 -29.87 -9.97
CA GLY A 139 28.62 -28.61 -10.02
C GLY A 139 27.78 -28.37 -8.76
N ALA A 140 27.01 -29.36 -8.31
CA ALA A 140 26.19 -29.27 -7.11
C ALA A 140 26.99 -28.95 -5.83
N LYS A 141 28.24 -29.43 -5.73
CA LYS A 141 29.15 -29.16 -4.59
C LYS A 141 29.71 -27.74 -4.59
N LEU A 142 29.79 -27.09 -5.75
CA LEU A 142 30.24 -25.70 -5.86
C LEU A 142 29.16 -24.70 -5.43
N LEU A 143 27.89 -25.12 -5.42
CA LEU A 143 26.77 -24.30 -4.99
C LEU A 143 26.74 -24.11 -3.46
N ASP A 144 26.34 -22.90 -3.04
CA ASP A 144 26.07 -22.55 -1.65
C ASP A 144 25.04 -23.51 -1.03
N GLU A 145 25.30 -24.01 0.18
CA GLU A 145 24.45 -24.97 0.89
C GLU A 145 23.06 -24.37 1.20
N ALA A 146 22.99 -23.06 1.36
CA ALA A 146 21.73 -22.33 1.54
C ALA A 146 21.01 -21.98 0.21
N SER A 147 21.48 -22.50 -0.93
CA SER A 147 20.91 -22.22 -2.25
C SER A 147 19.78 -23.20 -2.60
N PRO A 148 18.61 -22.72 -3.04
CA PRO A 148 17.54 -23.60 -3.52
C PRO A 148 17.95 -24.45 -4.73
N PHE A 149 18.90 -23.97 -5.53
CA PHE A 149 19.40 -24.67 -6.71
C PHE A 149 20.22 -25.92 -6.36
N ARG A 150 20.88 -25.92 -5.19
CA ARG A 150 21.60 -27.10 -4.71
C ARG A 150 20.66 -28.21 -4.34
N PHE A 151 19.57 -27.89 -3.63
CA PHE A 151 18.52 -28.85 -3.30
C PHE A 151 17.93 -29.52 -4.55
N ILE A 152 17.69 -28.75 -5.63
CA ILE A 152 17.19 -29.30 -6.89
C ILE A 152 18.24 -30.22 -7.53
N ALA A 153 19.51 -29.80 -7.57
CA ALA A 153 20.59 -30.61 -8.16
C ALA A 153 20.84 -31.91 -7.37
N GLU A 154 20.83 -31.85 -6.03
CA GLU A 154 20.94 -33.02 -5.16
C GLU A 154 19.76 -33.97 -5.35
N THR A 155 18.53 -33.45 -5.43
CA THR A 155 17.34 -34.27 -5.71
C THR A 155 17.44 -34.96 -7.07
N ALA A 156 17.99 -34.29 -8.09
CA ALA A 156 18.19 -34.89 -9.42
C ALA A 156 19.23 -36.04 -9.39
N ILE A 157 20.32 -35.87 -8.63
CA ILE A 157 21.35 -36.90 -8.46
C ILE A 157 20.79 -38.09 -7.68
N GLU A 158 20.13 -37.83 -6.55
CA GLU A 158 19.53 -38.85 -5.70
C GLU A 158 18.44 -39.65 -6.43
N ALA A 159 17.60 -38.99 -7.23
CA ALA A 159 16.61 -39.63 -8.08
C ALA A 159 17.24 -40.49 -9.18
N GLY A 160 18.42 -40.12 -9.66
CA GLY A 160 19.18 -40.89 -10.65
C GLY A 160 19.85 -42.14 -10.07
N GLU A 161 20.19 -42.12 -8.78
CA GLU A 161 20.82 -43.22 -8.03
C GLU A 161 19.81 -44.22 -7.44
N HIS A 162 18.64 -43.75 -7.00
CA HIS A 162 17.62 -44.60 -6.33
C HIS A 162 16.54 -45.17 -7.27
N HIS A 163 16.78 -45.18 -8.59
CA HIS A 163 15.82 -45.73 -9.55
C HIS A 163 15.66 -47.27 -9.44
N ASP A 164 16.58 -47.95 -8.75
CA ASP A 164 16.63 -49.42 -8.66
C ASP A 164 15.70 -50.03 -7.59
N GLU A 165 14.90 -49.22 -6.89
CA GLU A 165 13.88 -49.75 -5.98
C GLU A 165 12.76 -50.44 -6.77
N ALA A 166 12.44 -51.70 -6.41
CA ALA A 166 11.54 -52.62 -7.14
C ALA A 166 10.10 -52.13 -7.43
N LEU A 167 9.72 -50.93 -6.96
CA LEU A 167 8.45 -50.27 -7.28
C LEU A 167 8.54 -49.28 -8.46
N LEU A 168 9.75 -48.93 -8.91
CA LEU A 168 10.01 -47.97 -10.00
C LEU A 168 10.28 -48.63 -11.36
N GLU A 169 10.41 -49.95 -11.42
CA GLU A 169 10.72 -50.72 -12.64
C GLU A 169 9.68 -50.54 -13.78
N ALA A 170 8.46 -50.12 -13.45
CA ALA A 170 7.41 -49.82 -14.43
C ALA A 170 7.50 -48.41 -15.06
N VAL A 171 8.33 -47.52 -14.52
CA VAL A 171 8.47 -46.13 -14.97
C VAL A 171 9.86 -45.94 -15.55
N ASP A 172 9.97 -45.29 -16.70
CA ASP A 172 11.26 -44.98 -17.30
C ASP A 172 12.10 -44.06 -16.39
N ARG A 173 13.41 -44.33 -16.29
CA ARG A 173 14.34 -43.58 -15.42
C ARG A 173 14.33 -42.08 -15.69
N ASN A 174 14.29 -41.66 -16.96
CA ASN A 174 14.24 -40.24 -17.28
C ASN A 174 12.93 -39.61 -16.79
N THR A 175 11.81 -40.32 -16.97
CA THR A 175 10.50 -39.87 -16.47
C THR A 175 10.49 -39.72 -14.95
N TRP A 176 11.14 -40.64 -14.21
CA TRP A 176 11.26 -40.54 -12.76
C TRP A 176 12.08 -39.33 -12.30
N ILE A 177 13.23 -39.09 -12.94
CA ILE A 177 14.11 -37.95 -12.66
C ILE A 177 13.36 -36.65 -12.94
N ASP A 178 12.70 -36.53 -14.09
CA ASP A 178 11.96 -35.33 -14.48
C ASP A 178 10.86 -34.98 -13.46
N ASN A 179 10.06 -35.97 -13.05
CA ASN A 179 9.02 -35.79 -12.03
C ASN A 179 9.61 -35.39 -10.67
N SER A 180 10.75 -35.97 -10.29
CA SER A 180 11.42 -35.66 -9.02
C SER A 180 11.96 -34.22 -9.01
N VAL A 181 12.55 -33.79 -10.12
CA VAL A 181 13.03 -32.42 -10.32
C VAL A 181 11.86 -31.42 -10.35
N GLU A 182 10.76 -31.73 -11.03
CA GLU A 182 9.58 -30.87 -11.07
C GLU A 182 8.96 -30.66 -9.68
N ARG A 183 8.91 -31.73 -8.86
CA ARG A 183 8.51 -31.64 -7.46
C ARG A 183 9.46 -30.76 -6.64
N ALA A 184 10.77 -30.90 -6.83
CA ALA A 184 11.76 -30.06 -6.15
C ALA A 184 11.62 -28.59 -6.54
N ILE A 185 11.45 -28.30 -7.84
CA ILE A 185 11.20 -26.94 -8.36
C ILE A 185 9.91 -26.37 -7.75
N THR A 186 8.83 -27.15 -7.72
CA THR A 186 7.54 -26.74 -7.15
C THR A 186 7.67 -26.43 -5.65
N ASN A 187 8.40 -27.26 -4.90
CA ASN A 187 8.65 -27.03 -3.47
C ASN A 187 9.42 -25.72 -3.24
N VAL A 188 10.49 -25.50 -4.01
CA VAL A 188 11.27 -24.26 -3.97
C VAL A 188 10.40 -23.05 -4.33
N SER A 189 9.59 -23.16 -5.39
CA SER A 189 8.67 -22.09 -5.84
C SER A 189 7.67 -21.73 -4.76
N ASN A 190 7.02 -22.73 -4.13
CA ASN A 190 6.07 -22.51 -3.05
C ASN A 190 6.72 -21.77 -1.89
N ARG A 191 7.94 -22.17 -1.49
CA ARG A 191 8.67 -21.51 -0.40
C ARG A 191 9.04 -20.06 -0.70
N LEU A 192 9.33 -19.74 -1.96
CA LEU A 192 9.57 -18.36 -2.38
C LEU A 192 8.28 -17.52 -2.35
N GLN A 193 7.15 -18.13 -2.70
CA GLN A 193 5.83 -17.49 -2.71
C GLN A 193 5.19 -17.34 -1.31
N ASP A 194 5.73 -18.02 -0.29
CA ASP A 194 5.29 -17.87 1.09
C ASP A 194 5.22 -16.40 1.50
N GLY A 195 4.18 -16.01 2.25
CA GLY A 195 3.97 -14.63 2.68
C GLY A 195 3.32 -13.70 1.64
N LEU A 196 3.34 -14.03 0.34
CA LEU A 196 2.56 -13.28 -0.66
C LEU A 196 1.06 -13.43 -0.42
N ALA A 197 0.62 -14.60 0.06
CA ALA A 197 -0.77 -14.84 0.45
C ALA A 197 -1.25 -13.83 1.51
N PHE A 198 -0.41 -13.50 2.50
CA PHE A 198 -0.74 -12.49 3.50
C PHE A 198 -0.94 -11.11 2.87
N LEU A 199 -0.03 -10.68 1.97
CA LEU A 199 -0.19 -9.42 1.23
C LEU A 199 -1.51 -9.39 0.44
N GLY A 200 -1.87 -10.51 -0.20
CA GLY A 200 -3.15 -10.65 -0.90
C GLY A 200 -4.35 -10.46 0.02
N THR A 201 -4.34 -11.09 1.19
CA THR A 201 -5.43 -10.93 2.18
C THR A 201 -5.53 -9.51 2.71
N VAL A 202 -4.40 -8.87 3.05
CA VAL A 202 -4.39 -7.48 3.53
C VAL A 202 -4.88 -6.54 2.44
N GLY A 203 -4.43 -6.72 1.19
CA GLY A 203 -4.85 -5.91 0.06
C GLY A 203 -6.35 -6.02 -0.23
N SER A 204 -6.94 -7.21 -0.08
CA SER A 204 -8.36 -7.43 -0.32
C SER A 204 -9.25 -6.98 0.85
N THR A 205 -8.78 -7.11 2.10
CA THR A 205 -9.58 -6.80 3.29
C THR A 205 -9.51 -5.33 3.71
N ALA A 206 -8.38 -4.65 3.46
CA ALA A 206 -8.17 -3.24 3.80
C ALA A 206 -9.32 -2.28 3.37
N PRO A 207 -9.86 -2.34 2.13
CA PRO A 207 -10.94 -1.43 1.73
C PRO A 207 -12.22 -1.65 2.56
N PHE A 208 -12.54 -2.88 2.95
CA PHE A 208 -13.71 -3.17 3.78
C PHE A 208 -13.53 -2.66 5.21
N VAL A 209 -12.33 -2.79 5.78
CA VAL A 209 -12.02 -2.25 7.11
C VAL A 209 -12.10 -0.72 7.10
N GLY A 210 -11.61 -0.07 6.04
CA GLY A 210 -11.74 1.38 5.86
C GLY A 210 -13.20 1.84 5.72
N LEU A 211 -13.99 1.15 4.90
CA LEU A 211 -15.41 1.42 4.73
C LEU A 211 -16.19 1.23 6.04
N PHE A 212 -15.89 0.19 6.80
CA PHE A 212 -16.48 -0.01 8.12
C PHE A 212 -16.22 1.19 9.05
N GLY A 213 -14.99 1.72 9.05
CA GLY A 213 -14.64 2.90 9.85
C GLY A 213 -15.42 4.15 9.47
N THR A 214 -15.66 4.39 8.18
CA THR A 214 -16.45 5.55 7.73
C THR A 214 -17.93 5.40 8.06
N VAL A 215 -18.51 4.20 7.89
CA VAL A 215 -19.90 3.91 8.24
C VAL A 215 -20.12 4.08 9.75
N TRP A 216 -19.23 3.54 10.58
CA TRP A 216 -19.32 3.71 12.04
C TRP A 216 -19.20 5.18 12.47
N GLY A 217 -18.27 5.93 11.87
CA GLY A 217 -18.10 7.36 12.16
C GLY A 217 -19.36 8.18 11.88
N ILE A 218 -20.01 7.93 10.73
CA ILE A 218 -21.27 8.60 10.37
C ILE A 218 -22.40 8.16 11.32
N TYR A 219 -22.50 6.87 11.64
CA TYR A 219 -23.49 6.37 12.59
C TYR A 219 -23.41 7.07 13.96
N HIS A 220 -22.21 7.21 14.51
CA HIS A 220 -22.00 7.90 15.78
C HIS A 220 -22.36 9.40 15.68
N ALA A 221 -21.97 10.06 14.59
CA ALA A 221 -22.30 11.47 14.37
C ALA A 221 -23.81 11.70 14.27
N LEU A 222 -24.53 10.86 13.52
CA LEU A 222 -25.99 10.92 13.40
C LEU A 222 -26.68 10.61 14.72
N THR A 223 -26.17 9.65 15.49
CA THR A 223 -26.69 9.33 16.83
C THR A 223 -26.51 10.51 17.79
N ALA A 224 -25.36 11.19 17.76
CA ALA A 224 -25.12 12.38 18.57
C ALA A 224 -26.09 13.53 18.21
N ILE A 225 -26.36 13.75 16.92
CA ILE A 225 -27.36 14.74 16.45
C ILE A 225 -28.77 14.34 16.89
N GLY A 226 -29.11 13.05 16.78
CA GLY A 226 -30.42 12.51 17.17
C GLY A 226 -30.69 12.66 18.67
N ILE A 227 -29.68 12.42 19.52
CA ILE A 227 -29.75 12.60 20.98
C ILE A 227 -29.80 14.09 21.35
N ALA A 228 -29.05 14.95 20.63
CA ALA A 228 -29.01 16.38 20.89
C ALA A 228 -30.35 17.09 20.66
N GLY A 229 -31.31 16.47 19.94
CA GLY A 229 -32.74 16.83 19.96
C GLY A 229 -33.11 18.26 19.54
N GLN A 230 -32.15 19.07 19.07
CA GLN A 230 -32.34 20.46 18.70
C GLN A 230 -31.69 20.73 17.35
N ALA A 231 -32.29 20.17 16.31
CA ALA A 231 -32.33 20.84 15.02
C ALA A 231 -33.37 21.97 15.12
N SER A 232 -33.09 23.01 15.90
CA SER A 232 -33.99 24.17 15.97
C SER A 232 -33.91 24.91 14.62
N ILE A 233 -34.85 24.58 13.73
CA ILE A 233 -35.20 25.32 12.52
C ILE A 233 -35.63 26.78 12.83
N ASP A 234 -35.78 27.12 14.11
CA ASP A 234 -36.14 28.45 14.62
C ASP A 234 -35.09 29.54 14.40
N LYS A 235 -33.86 29.21 13.96
CA LYS A 235 -32.85 30.22 13.62
C LYS A 235 -32.91 30.76 12.19
N VAL A 236 -33.87 30.32 11.37
CA VAL A 236 -34.06 30.81 9.98
C VAL A 236 -35.43 31.47 9.76
N ALA A 237 -36.35 31.44 10.72
CA ALA A 237 -37.64 32.13 10.63
C ALA A 237 -37.63 33.50 11.34
N GLY A 238 -36.80 34.43 10.87
CA GLY A 238 -37.01 35.84 11.19
C GLY A 238 -38.31 36.33 10.51
N PRO A 239 -39.27 36.95 11.23
CA PRO A 239 -40.55 37.35 10.68
C PRO A 239 -40.39 38.55 9.73
N ARG A 240 -40.14 38.29 8.45
CA ARG A 240 -39.99 39.33 7.40
C ARG A 240 -41.30 39.65 6.67
N TRP A 241 -42.45 39.60 7.34
CA TRP A 241 -43.75 39.80 6.67
C TRP A 241 -44.70 40.82 7.31
N VAL A 242 -44.26 41.60 8.32
CA VAL A 242 -45.11 42.66 8.89
C VAL A 242 -44.43 44.02 8.74
N LYS A 243 -44.43 44.53 7.51
CA LYS A 243 -44.42 45.97 7.19
C LYS A 243 -44.52 46.17 5.68
N ARG A 244 -45.75 46.20 5.16
CA ARG A 244 -46.26 47.23 4.25
C ARG A 244 -47.74 47.00 3.99
#